data_AF-A0A3M1BNQ7-F1
#
_entry.id   AF-A0A3M1BNQ7-F1
#
_cell.length_a   1.000
_cell.length_b   1.000
_cell.length_c   1.000
_cell.angle_alpha   90.00
_cell.angle_beta   90.00
_cell.angle_gamma   90.00
#
_symmetry.space_group_name_H-M   'P 1'
#
loop_
_entity.id
_entity.type
_entity.pdbx_description
1 polymer ?
#
loop_
_entity_poly.entity_id
_entity_poly.type
_entity_poly.pdbx_seq_one_letter_code
_entity_poly.pdbx_strand_id
1 'polypeptide(L)' 'MPSKLSHDERIAQMTFASVYPHYVTKVEKKGRTKEDLHKVIHWLTGFDDAKLQELIDRKAT' A
#
# COMPACT_ATOMS: atom_id res chain seq x y z
N MET A 1 9.73 -26.28 15.36
CA MET A 1 10.33 -25.56 14.22
C MET A 1 9.46 -24.34 13.93
N PRO A 2 9.95 -23.09 14.01
CA PRO A 2 9.11 -21.96 13.62
C PRO A 2 8.88 -22.07 12.11
N SER A 3 7.63 -22.31 11.73
CA SER A 3 7.19 -22.25 10.34
C SER A 3 7.58 -20.88 9.80
N LYS A 4 8.41 -20.85 8.75
CA LYS A 4 8.65 -19.63 7.98
C LYS A 4 7.28 -19.05 7.61
N LEU A 5 6.95 -17.87 8.12
CA LEU A 5 5.76 -17.13 7.69
C LEU A 5 5.76 -17.09 6.15
N SER A 6 4.60 -17.37 5.56
CA SER A 6 4.39 -17.21 4.12
C SER A 6 4.81 -15.81 3.70
N HIS A 7 5.24 -15.65 2.45
CA HIS A 7 5.57 -14.33 1.90
C HIS A 7 4.40 -13.36 2.09
N ASP A 8 3.16 -13.87 2.01
CA ASP A 8 1.93 -13.10 2.17
C ASP A 8 1.71 -12.64 3.63
N GLU A 9 2.00 -13.50 4.60
CA GLU A 9 1.88 -13.16 6.03
C GLU A 9 2.90 -12.09 6.44
N ARG A 10 4.11 -12.13 5.85
CA ARG A 10 5.12 -11.10 6.07
C ARG A 10 4.70 -9.74 5.49
N ILE A 11 4.00 -9.74 4.36
CA ILE A 11 3.45 -8.51 3.76
C ILE A 11 2.25 -8.01 4.55
N ALA A 12 1.40 -8.90 5.08
CA ALA A 12 0.28 -8.53 5.93
C ALA A 12 0.70 -7.93 7.28
N GLN A 13 1.87 -8.29 7.80
CA GLN A 13 2.43 -7.67 9.01
C GLN A 13 3.17 -6.35 8.74
N MET A 14 3.42 -6.00 7.48
CA MET A 14 4.07 -4.74 7.12
C MET A 14 3.06 -3.62 7.07
N THR A 15 3.38 -2.52 7.76
CA THR A 15 2.57 -1.31 7.75
C THR A 15 2.37 -0.81 6.32
N PHE A 16 1.16 -0.35 6.01
CA PHE A 16 0.85 0.25 4.71
C PHE A 16 1.86 1.33 4.30
N ALA A 17 2.32 2.14 5.26
CA ALA A 17 3.34 3.18 5.07
C ALA A 17 4.67 2.67 4.48
N SER A 18 5.09 1.46 4.83
CA SER A 18 6.34 0.86 4.33
C SER A 18 6.18 0.30 2.92
N VAL A 19 4.98 -0.16 2.56
CA VAL A 19 4.70 -0.76 1.25
C VAL A 19 4.28 0.28 0.21
N TYR A 20 3.62 1.35 0.65
CA TYR A 20 3.13 2.46 -0.18
C TYR A 20 4.16 3.04 -1.16
N PRO A 21 5.40 3.41 -0.75
CA PRO A 21 6.39 3.93 -1.69
C PRO A 21 6.74 2.93 -2.80
N HIS A 22 6.73 1.62 -2.51
CA HIS A 22 6.97 0.59 -3.51
C HIS A 22 5.86 0.49 -4.55
N TYR A 23 4.60 0.72 -4.15
CA TYR A 23 3.49 0.80 -5.10
C TYR A 23 3.66 2.01 -6.03
N VAL A 24 3.98 3.18 -5.48
CA VAL A 24 4.25 4.40 -6.27
C VAL A 24 5.38 4.16 -7.27
N THR A 25 6.51 3.59 -6.86
CA THR A 25 7.59 3.26 -7.79
C THR A 25 7.15 2.26 -8.87
N LYS A 26 6.25 1.33 -8.56
CA LYS A 26 5.75 0.33 -9.52
C LYS A 26 4.79 0.93 -10.54
N VAL A 27 3.93 1.87 -10.15
CA VAL A 27 3.09 2.61 -11.11
C VAL A 27 3.92 3.57 -11.95
N GLU A 28 4.89 4.27 -11.36
CA GLU A 28 5.82 5.15 -12.09
C GLU A 28 6.62 4.37 -13.15
N LYS A 29 7.12 3.18 -12.79
CA LYS A 29 7.78 2.28 -13.75
C LYS A 29 6.87 1.82 -14.89
N LYS A 30 5.55 1.83 -14.68
CA LYS A 30 4.56 1.51 -15.72
C LYS A 30 4.07 2.76 -16.47
N GLY A 31 4.69 3.92 -16.27
CA GLY A 31 4.29 5.19 -16.89
C GLY A 31 3.00 5.77 -16.32
N ARG A 32 2.60 5.36 -15.12
CA ARG A 32 1.42 5.87 -14.42
C ARG A 32 1.83 6.79 -13.27
N THR A 33 0.90 7.65 -12.86
CA THR A 33 1.13 8.62 -11.78
C THR A 33 0.61 8.11 -10.45
N LYS A 34 1.07 8.73 -9.37
CA LYS A 34 0.55 8.53 -8.01
C LYS A 34 -0.97 8.70 -7.95
N GLU A 35 -1.51 9.71 -8.65
CA GLU A 35 -2.96 9.96 -8.73
C GLU A 35 -3.75 8.80 -9.36
N ASP A 36 -3.19 8.12 -10.37
CA ASP A 36 -3.84 6.95 -10.96
C ASP A 36 -3.91 5.78 -9.97
N LEU A 37 -2.82 5.57 -9.21
CA LEU A 37 -2.81 4.60 -8.12
C LEU A 37 -3.86 4.97 -7.05
N HIS A 38 -3.96 6.24 -6.69
CA HIS A 38 -4.96 6.73 -5.75
C HIS A 38 -6.39 6.50 -6.23
N LYS A 39 -6.68 6.75 -7.51
CA LYS A 39 -7.99 6.44 -8.13
C LYS A 39 -8.29 4.94 -8.08
N VAL A 40 -7.31 4.09 -8.35
CA VAL A 40 -7.47 2.63 -8.27
C VAL A 40 -7.73 2.19 -6.83
N ILE A 41 -6.99 2.73 -5.86
CA ILE A 41 -7.20 2.43 -4.44
C ILE A 41 -8.59 2.90 -4.01
N HIS A 42 -9.00 4.11 -4.40
CA HIS A 42 -10.33 4.63 -4.16
C HIS A 42 -11.41 3.72 -4.77
N TRP A 43 -11.24 3.22 -5.99
CA TRP A 43 -12.19 2.30 -6.60
C TRP A 43 -12.27 0.94 -5.89
N LEU A 44 -11.13 0.40 -5.44
CA LEU A 44 -11.06 -0.90 -4.79
C LEU A 44 -11.51 -0.88 -3.31
N THR A 45 -11.31 0.23 -2.61
CA THR A 45 -11.50 0.33 -1.15
C THR A 45 -12.48 1.42 -0.73
N GLY A 46 -12.80 2.37 -1.60
CA GLY A 46 -13.51 3.60 -1.27
C GLY A 46 -12.67 4.64 -0.53
N PHE A 47 -11.35 4.43 -0.39
CA PHE A 47 -10.48 5.36 0.35
C PHE A 47 -9.99 6.51 -0.51
N ASP A 48 -10.23 7.73 -0.03
CA ASP A 48 -9.66 8.95 -0.59
C ASP A 48 -8.22 9.19 -0.13
N ASP A 49 -7.53 10.13 -0.79
CA ASP A 49 -6.17 10.54 -0.45
C ASP A 49 -5.99 10.89 1.04
N ALA A 50 -6.97 11.60 1.61
CA ALA A 50 -6.97 11.97 3.02
C ALA A 50 -6.98 10.73 3.93
N LYS A 51 -7.75 9.70 3.56
CA LYS A 51 -7.83 8.46 4.32
C LYS A 51 -6.55 7.64 4.16
N LEU A 52 -5.96 7.64 2.97
CA LEU A 52 -4.68 7.00 2.72
C LEU A 52 -3.56 7.67 3.51
N GLN A 53 -3.54 9.00 3.55
CA GLN A 53 -2.57 9.74 4.35
C GLN A 53 -2.75 9.47 5.85
N GLU A 54 -3.99 9.37 6.34
CA GLU A 54 -4.29 8.95 7.72
C GLU A 54 -3.79 7.52 8.02
N LEU A 55 -3.98 6.57 7.10
CA LEU A 55 -3.51 5.19 7.25
C LEU A 55 -1.98 5.09 7.23
N ILE A 56 -1.32 5.91 6.40
CA ILE A 56 0.14 6.04 6.36
C ILE A 56 0.64 6.61 7.69
N ASP A 57 0.03 7.68 8.18
CA ASP A 57 0.44 8.36 9.42
C ASP A 57 0.23 7.49 10.66
N ARG A 58 -0.93 6.81 10.75
CA ARG A 58 -1.27 5.88 11.84
C ARG A 58 -0.47 4.57 11.81
N LYS A 59 0.39 4.35 10.81
CA LYS A 59 1.15 3.10 10.60
C LYS A 59 0.25 1.87 10.73
N ALA A 60 -0.92 1.92 10.09
CA ALA A 60 -1.86 0.81 10.13
C ALA A 60 -1.16 -0.47 9.60
N THR A 61 -1.21 -1.54 10.41
CA THR A 61 -0.79 -2.91 10.08
C THR A 61 -1.97 -3.71 9.59
#